data_AF-A0A9P0DJY8-F1
#
_entry.id   AF-A0A9P0DJY8-F1
#
_cell.length_a   1.000
_cell.length_b   1.000
_cell.length_c   1.000
_cell.angle_alpha   90.00
_cell.angle_beta   90.00
_cell.angle_gamma   90.00
#
_symmetry.space_group_name_H-M   'P 1'
#
loop_
_entity.id
_entity.type
_entity.pdbx_description
1 polymer ?
#
loop_
_entity_poly.entity_id
_entity_poly.type
_entity_poly.pdbx_seq_one_letter_code
_entity_poly.pdbx_strand_id
1 'polypeptide(L)'
;MSEIVLWLVFILTAFSSVQTAKYVPNWKKQACELPTSRKSHYICTDDGEVKCLPGWTGDLCDVPICRAGCDPMQGYCTQPGQCTCKLGYYGEKCDKCITLPGCQHGYCNTSFECNCKPGWDGIFCSEPICRNDCSGTRGYCDVPGECKCRLGWSGKTCKECQVLPGCVHGYCNKPLECKCLPGYTGILCQIPICSQSCHKERGYCLKPGKCRCKVGWWGNNCEKCYPYPGCEHGFCRRPWECNCEKGWGGMLCNEKLNYCENNPDICQNGSKCISLTREDGNYRCLCREGTFGVNCEKSKFNMTAGKPTFKPTVKTTTVVTTIEYVNFTNEIITSTPSVDNQENETENKTEKTPSKL
;
A
#
# COMPACT_ATOMS: atom_id res chain seq x y z
N MET A 1 110.24 12.93 53.45
CA MET A 1 108.96 13.05 54.16
C MET A 1 108.24 11.71 54.01
N SER A 2 108.62 10.69 54.77
CA SER A 2 108.36 10.48 56.21
C SER A 2 107.00 9.79 56.44
N GLU A 3 107.01 8.44 56.35
CA GLU A 3 106.81 7.52 57.49
C GLU A 3 105.71 7.78 58.55
N ILE A 4 104.61 8.49 58.27
CA ILE A 4 103.55 8.73 59.29
C ILE A 4 102.14 8.29 58.88
N VAL A 5 101.92 7.84 57.64
CA VAL A 5 100.60 7.31 57.23
C VAL A 5 100.55 5.77 57.28
N LEU A 6 101.40 5.17 58.13
CA LEU A 6 101.48 3.72 58.33
C LEU A 6 100.77 3.20 59.59
N TRP A 7 100.10 4.04 60.38
CA TRP A 7 99.52 3.59 61.67
C TRP A 7 98.04 3.92 61.92
N LEU A 8 97.34 4.64 61.03
CA LEU A 8 95.91 4.99 61.24
C LEU A 8 94.93 4.35 60.26
N VAL A 9 95.40 3.68 59.20
CA VAL A 9 94.51 3.00 58.22
C VAL A 9 94.37 1.50 58.49
N PHE A 10 95.20 0.93 59.38
CA PHE A 10 95.20 -0.50 59.69
C PHE A 10 94.22 -0.95 60.80
N ILE A 11 93.40 -0.04 61.37
CA ILE A 11 92.48 -0.36 62.48
C ILE A 11 91.00 -0.55 62.04
N LEU A 12 90.65 -0.44 60.75
CA LEU A 12 89.23 -0.45 60.33
C LEU A 12 88.79 -1.45 59.26
N THR A 13 89.55 -2.51 58.96
CA THR A 13 89.06 -3.56 58.03
C THR A 13 89.31 -4.99 58.51
N ALA A 14 89.00 -5.25 59.78
CA ALA A 14 88.76 -6.61 60.27
C ALA A 14 87.40 -6.67 60.99
N PHE A 15 86.33 -6.27 60.30
CA PHE A 15 84.98 -6.70 60.67
C PHE A 15 84.72 -8.03 59.99
N SER A 16 85.06 -9.10 60.70
CA SER A 16 84.46 -10.42 60.51
C SER A 16 82.95 -10.22 60.42
N SER A 17 82.36 -10.56 59.29
CA SER A 17 80.91 -10.61 59.12
C SER A 17 80.36 -11.67 60.08
N VAL A 18 80.00 -11.25 61.29
CA VAL A 18 79.17 -12.02 62.21
C VAL A 18 77.83 -12.18 61.48
N GLN A 19 77.61 -13.35 60.89
CA GLN A 19 76.27 -13.76 60.46
C GLN A 19 75.41 -13.82 61.70
N THR A 20 74.55 -12.82 61.86
CA THR A 20 73.44 -12.91 62.79
C THR A 20 72.57 -14.07 62.34
N ALA A 21 72.56 -15.16 63.11
CA ALA A 21 71.64 -16.27 62.88
C ALA A 21 70.22 -15.70 62.88
N LYS A 22 69.57 -15.68 61.71
CA LYS A 22 68.19 -15.20 61.56
C LYS A 22 67.30 -16.02 62.49
N TYR A 23 66.45 -15.33 63.24
CA TYR A 23 65.48 -15.99 64.11
C TYR A 23 64.44 -16.72 63.27
N VAL A 24 64.50 -18.05 63.25
CA VAL A 24 63.55 -18.92 62.55
C VAL A 24 62.49 -19.42 63.54
N PRO A 25 61.19 -19.12 63.35
CA PRO A 25 60.11 -19.60 64.22
C PRO A 25 60.09 -21.12 64.33
N ASN A 26 59.78 -21.64 65.52
CA ASN A 26 59.81 -23.08 65.81
C ASN A 26 58.91 -23.92 64.87
N TRP A 27 57.78 -23.38 64.41
CA TRP A 27 56.91 -24.08 63.46
C TRP A 27 57.51 -24.24 62.05
N LYS A 28 58.39 -23.32 61.60
CA LYS A 28 59.13 -23.47 60.33
C LYS A 28 60.17 -24.58 60.43
N LYS A 29 60.82 -24.71 61.60
CA LYS A 29 61.75 -25.81 61.89
C LYS A 29 61.02 -27.16 61.93
N GLN A 30 59.85 -27.22 62.57
CA GLN A 30 59.00 -28.42 62.61
C GLN A 30 58.52 -28.87 61.22
N ALA A 31 58.27 -27.93 60.28
CA ALA A 31 57.91 -28.28 58.91
C ALA A 31 59.04 -29.03 58.16
N CYS A 32 60.30 -28.74 58.50
CA CYS A 32 61.49 -29.41 57.95
C CYS A 32 61.85 -30.73 58.67
N GLU A 33 61.23 -31.02 59.81
CA GLU A 33 61.48 -32.21 60.64
C GLU A 33 60.46 -33.35 60.38
N LEU A 34 59.33 -33.06 59.74
CA LEU A 34 58.29 -34.04 59.38
C LEU A 34 58.63 -34.77 58.06
N PRO A 35 58.29 -36.06 57.91
CA PRO A 35 58.49 -36.78 56.66
C PRO A 35 57.65 -36.10 55.56
N THR A 36 58.33 -35.43 54.63
CA THR A 36 57.71 -34.66 53.56
C THR A 36 56.74 -35.55 52.79
N SER A 37 55.44 -35.21 52.87
CA SER A 37 54.45 -35.72 51.92
C SER A 37 54.97 -35.47 50.50
N ARG A 38 54.84 -36.46 49.60
CA ARG A 38 55.40 -36.48 48.22
C ARG A 38 54.97 -35.30 47.31
N LYS A 39 54.28 -34.29 47.81
CA LYS A 39 53.76 -33.10 47.09
C LYS A 39 54.17 -31.77 47.73
N SER A 40 55.31 -31.70 48.43
CA SER A 40 55.80 -30.45 49.03
C SER A 40 56.73 -29.71 48.04
N HIS A 41 56.54 -28.39 47.90
CA HIS A 41 57.23 -27.54 46.91
C HIS A 41 58.31 -26.62 47.53
N TYR A 42 58.99 -27.10 48.57
CA TYR A 42 60.04 -26.37 49.27
C TYR A 42 61.26 -27.25 49.56
N ILE A 43 62.41 -26.59 49.75
CA ILE A 43 63.64 -27.18 50.27
C ILE A 43 63.99 -26.51 51.61
N CYS A 44 64.55 -27.27 52.54
CA CYS A 44 65.01 -26.74 53.81
C CYS A 44 66.51 -26.43 53.73
N THR A 45 66.91 -25.24 54.18
CA THR A 45 68.33 -24.88 54.30
C THR A 45 68.94 -25.52 55.55
N ASP A 46 70.28 -25.55 55.64
CA ASP A 46 70.99 -26.10 56.80
C ASP A 46 70.62 -25.39 58.13
N ASP A 47 70.18 -24.13 58.05
CA ASP A 47 69.67 -23.34 59.17
C ASP A 47 68.20 -23.64 59.57
N GLY A 48 67.54 -24.57 58.87
CA GLY A 48 66.13 -24.94 59.10
C GLY A 48 65.10 -23.95 58.54
N GLU A 49 65.49 -23.07 57.59
CA GLU A 49 64.56 -22.18 56.89
C GLU A 49 63.93 -22.88 55.68
N VAL A 50 62.62 -22.66 55.49
CA VAL A 50 61.86 -23.13 54.31
C VAL A 50 62.14 -22.20 53.13
N LYS A 51 62.71 -22.72 52.05
CA LYS A 51 62.93 -22.01 50.78
C LYS A 51 62.08 -22.61 49.67
N CYS A 52 61.22 -21.81 49.06
CA CYS A 52 60.31 -22.26 48.02
C CYS A 52 61.03 -22.63 46.72
N LEU A 53 60.52 -23.63 46.02
CA LEU A 53 60.91 -23.93 44.65
C LEU A 53 60.50 -22.80 43.70
N PRO A 54 61.18 -22.62 42.55
CA PRO A 54 60.83 -21.60 41.57
C PRO A 54 59.34 -21.69 41.17
N GLY A 55 58.63 -20.56 41.26
CA GLY A 55 57.22 -20.50 40.94
C GLY A 55 56.26 -20.80 42.10
N TRP A 56 56.76 -20.96 43.33
CA TRP A 56 55.95 -21.17 44.54
C TRP A 56 56.25 -20.09 45.60
N THR A 57 55.23 -19.75 46.39
CA THR A 57 55.27 -18.73 47.44
C THR A 57 54.36 -19.14 48.61
N GLY A 58 54.31 -18.31 49.66
CA GLY A 58 53.61 -18.61 50.91
C GLY A 58 54.54 -19.22 51.95
N ASP A 59 54.06 -19.28 53.19
CA ASP A 59 54.85 -19.69 54.34
C ASP A 59 55.28 -21.17 54.32
N LEU A 60 54.52 -22.01 53.61
CA LEU A 60 54.82 -23.43 53.36
C LEU A 60 55.00 -23.72 51.86
N CYS A 61 55.19 -22.67 51.04
CA CYS A 61 55.39 -22.78 49.59
C CYS A 61 54.28 -23.56 48.87
N ASP A 62 53.05 -23.45 49.37
CA ASP A 62 51.85 -24.13 48.91
C ASP A 62 51.02 -23.28 47.94
N VAL A 63 51.36 -22.00 47.79
CA VAL A 63 50.70 -21.07 46.87
C VAL A 63 51.51 -20.95 45.58
N PRO A 64 50.99 -21.33 44.40
CA PRO A 64 51.69 -21.12 43.15
C PRO A 64 51.74 -19.63 42.79
N ILE A 65 52.86 -19.20 42.19
CA ILE A 65 53.00 -17.86 41.63
C ILE A 65 52.33 -17.85 40.26
N CYS A 66 51.23 -17.11 40.16
CA CYS A 66 50.50 -16.98 38.90
C CYS A 66 51.35 -16.29 37.83
N ARG A 67 50.93 -16.42 36.57
CA ARG A 67 51.57 -15.73 35.44
C ARG A 67 51.75 -14.24 35.75
N ALA A 68 52.89 -13.68 35.35
CA ALA A 68 53.16 -12.26 35.52
C ALA A 68 52.07 -11.40 34.85
N GLY A 69 51.46 -10.51 35.64
CA GLY A 69 50.37 -9.65 35.19
C GLY A 69 48.98 -10.28 35.18
N CYS A 70 48.80 -11.48 35.75
CA CYS A 70 47.48 -12.05 36.04
C CYS A 70 46.72 -11.13 37.01
N ASP A 71 45.46 -10.83 36.72
CA ASP A 71 44.64 -9.95 37.52
C ASP A 71 44.47 -10.52 38.95
N PRO A 72 44.75 -9.74 40.00
CA PRO A 72 44.77 -10.24 41.38
C PRO A 72 43.38 -10.55 41.93
N MET A 73 42.32 -9.96 41.38
CA MET A 73 40.95 -10.14 41.83
C MET A 73 40.16 -11.11 40.96
N GLN A 74 40.46 -11.15 39.66
CA GLN A 74 39.70 -11.90 38.66
C GLN A 74 40.43 -13.14 38.14
N GLY A 75 41.75 -13.23 38.34
CA GLY A 75 42.56 -14.40 38.02
C GLY A 75 42.86 -15.27 39.25
N TYR A 76 43.10 -16.56 39.01
CA TYR A 76 43.67 -17.48 39.99
C TYR A 76 44.55 -18.53 39.28
N CYS A 77 45.41 -19.22 40.02
CA CYS A 77 46.26 -20.26 39.46
C CYS A 77 46.35 -21.46 40.41
N THR A 78 46.33 -22.66 39.82
CA THR A 78 46.56 -23.93 40.54
C THR A 78 47.96 -24.48 40.27
N GLN A 79 48.65 -23.94 39.26
CA GLN A 79 50.03 -24.27 38.90
C GLN A 79 50.83 -22.99 38.60
N PRO A 80 52.17 -23.00 38.84
CA PRO A 80 53.01 -21.85 38.54
C PRO A 80 52.93 -21.42 37.07
N GLY A 81 52.87 -20.11 36.81
CA GLY A 81 52.84 -19.57 35.45
C GLY A 81 51.51 -19.71 34.70
N GLN A 82 50.48 -20.30 35.33
CA GLN A 82 49.11 -20.31 34.84
C GLN A 82 48.36 -19.04 35.28
N CYS A 83 47.34 -18.66 34.51
CA CYS A 83 46.34 -17.67 34.92
C CYS A 83 44.99 -18.17 34.40
N THR A 84 44.12 -18.57 35.32
CA THR A 84 42.77 -19.05 35.05
C THR A 84 41.78 -17.99 35.51
N CYS A 85 40.81 -17.66 34.66
CA CYS A 85 39.89 -16.57 34.94
C CYS A 85 38.68 -17.04 35.74
N LYS A 86 38.21 -16.18 36.64
CA LYS A 86 36.90 -16.32 37.28
C LYS A 86 35.79 -16.14 36.25
N LEU A 87 34.62 -16.69 36.58
CA LEU A 87 33.44 -16.58 35.73
C LEU A 87 33.13 -15.10 35.44
N GLY A 88 32.94 -14.77 34.17
CA GLY A 88 32.68 -13.40 33.73
C GLY A 88 33.93 -12.61 33.32
N TYR A 89 35.12 -13.22 33.34
CA TYR A 89 36.36 -12.62 32.84
C TYR A 89 37.09 -13.55 31.88
N TYR A 90 37.86 -12.97 30.96
CA TYR A 90 38.62 -13.69 29.94
C TYR A 90 39.92 -12.96 29.57
N GLY A 91 40.70 -13.57 28.68
CA GLY A 91 42.02 -13.07 28.26
C GLY A 91 43.16 -13.73 29.04
N GLU A 92 44.40 -13.56 28.56
CA GLU A 92 45.57 -14.24 29.14
C GLU A 92 45.90 -13.77 30.56
N LYS A 93 45.41 -12.58 30.93
CA LYS A 93 45.61 -11.93 32.22
C LYS A 93 44.32 -11.85 33.05
N CYS A 94 43.20 -12.32 32.53
CA CYS A 94 41.89 -12.21 33.17
C CYS A 94 41.44 -10.77 33.49
N ASP A 95 41.92 -9.81 32.70
CA ASP A 95 41.67 -8.37 32.83
C ASP A 95 40.49 -7.89 31.95
N LYS A 96 39.94 -8.76 31.09
CA LYS A 96 38.82 -8.43 30.21
C LYS A 96 37.52 -9.01 30.75
N CYS A 97 36.52 -8.17 30.95
CA CYS A 97 35.18 -8.61 31.35
C CYS A 97 34.42 -9.23 30.17
N ILE A 98 33.64 -10.27 30.44
CA ILE A 98 32.66 -10.83 29.50
C ILE A 98 31.40 -9.97 29.62
N THR A 99 30.93 -9.43 28.49
CA THR A 99 29.67 -8.68 28.44
C THR A 99 28.47 -9.59 28.69
N LEU A 100 27.32 -9.00 29.03
CA LEU A 100 26.06 -9.75 29.14
C LEU A 100 25.82 -10.58 27.86
N PRO A 101 25.53 -11.90 27.95
CA PRO A 101 25.30 -12.72 26.77
C PRO A 101 24.19 -12.12 25.89
N GLY A 102 24.46 -11.96 24.59
CA GLY A 102 23.55 -11.29 23.64
C GLY A 102 23.84 -9.79 23.43
N CYS A 103 24.76 -9.19 24.18
CA CYS A 103 25.20 -7.81 23.97
C CYS A 103 25.80 -7.62 22.56
N GLN A 104 25.18 -6.80 21.73
CA GLN A 104 25.61 -6.56 20.34
C GLN A 104 26.51 -5.33 20.24
N HIS A 105 25.96 -4.15 20.55
CA HIS A 105 26.65 -2.86 20.39
C HIS A 105 27.01 -2.22 21.74
N GLY A 106 27.55 -3.03 22.66
CA GLY A 106 27.93 -2.57 24.00
C GLY A 106 29.35 -2.93 24.41
N TYR A 107 29.72 -2.50 25.61
CA TYR A 107 30.95 -2.84 26.31
C TYR A 107 30.65 -3.07 27.80
N CYS A 108 31.60 -3.61 28.56
CA CYS A 108 31.45 -3.84 30.00
C CYS A 108 32.54 -3.10 30.77
N ASN A 109 32.20 -2.65 31.98
CA ASN A 109 33.19 -2.23 32.98
C ASN A 109 33.35 -3.36 34.01
N THR A 110 32.22 -3.96 34.42
CA THR A 110 32.17 -5.16 35.25
C THR A 110 31.64 -6.34 34.43
N SER A 111 32.02 -7.57 34.80
CA SER A 111 31.46 -8.79 34.20
C SER A 111 29.93 -8.75 34.14
N PHE A 112 29.37 -9.21 33.03
CA PHE A 112 27.92 -9.33 32.76
C PHE A 112 27.15 -8.01 32.66
N GLU A 113 27.84 -6.90 32.43
CA GLU A 113 27.20 -5.64 32.01
C GLU A 113 27.15 -5.51 30.48
N CYS A 114 26.24 -4.68 29.97
CA CYS A 114 26.19 -4.27 28.57
C CYS A 114 25.89 -2.76 28.51
N ASN A 115 26.95 -1.95 28.61
CA ASN A 115 26.88 -0.50 28.48
C ASN A 115 26.84 -0.14 27.00
N CYS A 116 25.75 0.46 26.55
CA CYS A 116 25.54 0.72 25.13
C CYS A 116 26.48 1.78 24.57
N LYS A 117 26.96 1.53 23.34
CA LYS A 117 27.66 2.55 22.56
C LYS A 117 26.68 3.67 22.17
N PRO A 118 27.18 4.90 21.90
CA PRO A 118 26.34 6.01 21.48
C PRO A 118 25.43 5.63 20.30
N GLY A 119 24.14 5.93 20.42
CA GLY A 119 23.14 5.62 19.41
C GLY A 119 22.48 4.25 19.55
N TRP A 120 22.82 3.45 20.56
CA TRP A 120 22.16 2.17 20.85
C TRP A 120 21.52 2.18 22.24
N ASP A 121 20.43 1.43 22.38
CA ASP A 121 19.61 1.32 23.57
C ASP A 121 19.13 -0.14 23.78
N GLY A 122 18.44 -0.36 24.90
CA GLY A 122 17.95 -1.66 25.33
C GLY A 122 18.99 -2.46 26.12
N ILE A 123 18.52 -3.51 26.81
CA ILE A 123 19.36 -4.33 27.70
C ILE A 123 20.51 -5.06 27.00
N PHE A 124 20.38 -5.32 25.69
CA PHE A 124 21.40 -5.95 24.86
C PHE A 124 22.05 -5.00 23.85
N CYS A 125 21.75 -3.69 23.93
CA CYS A 125 22.22 -2.67 22.98
C CYS A 125 21.94 -3.06 21.52
N SER A 126 20.75 -3.62 21.29
CA SER A 126 20.26 -4.08 20.00
C SER A 126 19.26 -3.11 19.38
N GLU A 127 18.73 -2.16 20.16
CA GLU A 127 17.75 -1.19 19.68
C GLU A 127 18.48 0.09 19.24
N PRO A 128 18.34 0.53 17.98
CA PRO A 128 18.95 1.78 17.52
C PRO A 128 18.15 2.98 18.01
N ILE A 129 18.84 4.02 18.47
CA ILE A 129 18.24 5.29 18.83
C ILE A 129 18.02 6.09 17.55
N CYS A 130 16.75 6.32 17.21
CA CYS A 130 16.38 7.09 16.03
C CYS A 130 16.72 8.57 16.19
N ARG A 131 16.67 9.31 15.07
CA ARG A 131 16.88 10.76 15.09
C ARG A 131 15.94 11.45 16.08
N ASN A 132 16.43 12.43 16.85
CA ASN A 132 15.70 13.05 17.97
C ASN A 132 14.34 13.69 17.59
N ASP A 133 14.19 14.16 16.35
CA ASP A 133 12.97 14.78 15.82
C ASP A 133 12.01 13.78 15.16
N CYS A 134 12.41 12.50 15.08
CA CYS A 134 11.61 11.41 14.54
C CYS A 134 10.40 11.14 15.44
N SER A 135 9.23 10.93 14.84
CA SER A 135 8.04 10.58 15.62
C SER A 135 8.17 9.19 16.25
N GLY A 136 8.10 9.10 17.59
CA GLY A 136 8.26 7.82 18.29
C GLY A 136 7.19 6.75 17.99
N THR A 137 6.01 7.14 17.50
CA THR A 137 4.94 6.20 17.15
C THR A 137 4.77 5.98 15.64
N ARG A 138 5.30 6.89 14.82
CA ARG A 138 5.08 6.93 13.36
C ARG A 138 6.36 6.71 12.56
N GLY A 139 7.52 6.85 13.20
CA GLY A 139 8.82 6.53 12.66
C GLY A 139 9.41 5.27 13.26
N TYR A 140 10.48 4.78 12.64
CA TYR A 140 11.38 3.74 13.12
C TYR A 140 12.76 3.93 12.48
N CYS A 141 13.76 3.20 12.93
CA CYS A 141 15.09 3.24 12.36
C CYS A 141 15.74 1.85 12.47
N ASP A 142 16.52 1.48 11.47
CA ASP A 142 17.32 0.25 11.49
C ASP A 142 18.76 0.54 11.91
N VAL A 143 19.19 1.80 11.76
CA VAL A 143 20.50 2.30 12.19
C VAL A 143 20.35 3.59 13.00
N PRO A 144 21.26 3.86 13.95
CA PRO A 144 21.17 5.05 14.79
C PRO A 144 21.16 6.35 13.97
N GLY A 145 20.31 7.30 14.37
CA GLY A 145 20.20 8.61 13.72
C GLY A 145 19.42 8.65 12.41
N GLU A 146 18.94 7.51 11.90
CA GLU A 146 17.98 7.48 10.79
C GLU A 146 16.54 7.70 11.29
N CYS A 147 15.63 8.05 10.37
CA CYS A 147 14.19 8.07 10.62
C CYS A 147 13.47 7.62 9.35
N LYS A 148 12.94 6.39 9.38
CA LYS A 148 12.08 5.80 8.36
C LYS A 148 10.62 5.91 8.80
N CYS A 149 9.74 6.23 7.86
CA CYS A 149 8.33 6.43 8.19
C CYS A 149 7.54 5.14 8.05
N ARG A 150 6.63 4.91 9.00
CA ARG A 150 5.61 3.87 8.89
C ARG A 150 4.61 4.26 7.81
N LEU A 151 3.91 3.26 7.27
CA LEU A 151 2.94 3.43 6.20
C LEU A 151 1.93 4.55 6.52
N GLY A 152 1.75 5.47 5.57
CA GLY A 152 0.84 6.60 5.72
C GLY A 152 1.44 7.87 6.32
N TRP A 153 2.72 7.85 6.68
CA TRP A 153 3.47 9.02 7.16
C TRP A 153 4.62 9.35 6.21
N SER A 154 4.94 10.63 6.13
CA SER A 154 5.97 11.15 5.25
C SER A 154 6.71 12.34 5.87
N GLY A 155 7.63 12.91 5.11
CA GLY A 155 8.54 13.95 5.58
C GLY A 155 9.71 13.40 6.37
N LYS A 156 10.71 14.25 6.64
CA LYS A 156 11.94 13.83 7.34
C LYS A 156 11.67 13.33 8.75
N THR A 157 10.61 13.79 9.40
CA THR A 157 10.27 13.50 10.82
C THR A 157 9.12 12.51 10.98
N CYS A 158 8.51 12.06 9.88
CA CYS A 158 7.34 11.19 9.89
C CYS A 158 6.13 11.77 10.65
N LYS A 159 6.02 13.11 10.67
CA LYS A 159 4.90 13.82 11.30
C LYS A 159 3.83 14.23 10.29
N GLU A 160 4.20 14.34 9.01
CA GLU A 160 3.32 14.70 7.92
C GLU A 160 2.57 13.46 7.42
N CYS A 161 1.30 13.59 7.09
CA CYS A 161 0.57 12.49 6.48
C CYS A 161 1.06 12.27 5.04
N GLN A 162 1.13 11.01 4.63
CA GLN A 162 1.29 10.65 3.24
C GLN A 162 -0.10 10.58 2.62
N VAL A 163 -0.32 11.36 1.55
CA VAL A 163 -1.55 11.26 0.74
C VAL A 163 -1.66 9.87 0.12
N LEU A 164 -2.88 9.44 -0.17
CA LEU A 164 -3.12 8.17 -0.87
C LEU A 164 -2.31 8.15 -2.19
N PRO A 165 -1.52 7.09 -2.47
CA PRO A 165 -0.74 7.01 -3.70
C PRO A 165 -1.62 7.20 -4.95
N GLY A 166 -1.18 8.06 -5.87
CA GLY A 166 -1.96 8.42 -7.07
C GLY A 166 -2.94 9.59 -6.88
N CYS A 167 -3.05 10.16 -5.68
CA CYS A 167 -3.78 11.40 -5.43
C CYS A 167 -3.17 12.55 -6.25
N VAL A 168 -3.94 13.12 -7.18
CA VAL A 168 -3.43 14.15 -8.10
C VAL A 168 -3.69 15.56 -7.57
N HIS A 169 -4.95 15.87 -7.26
CA HIS A 169 -5.39 17.20 -6.82
C HIS A 169 -6.05 17.12 -5.43
N GLY A 170 -5.31 16.61 -4.45
CA GLY A 170 -5.83 16.46 -3.09
C GLY A 170 -4.77 16.58 -2.01
N TYR A 171 -5.23 16.57 -0.76
CA TYR A 171 -4.42 16.66 0.46
C TYR A 171 -4.90 15.63 1.49
N CYS A 172 -4.16 15.46 2.58
CA CYS A 172 -4.52 14.53 3.65
C CYS A 172 -4.63 15.26 5.00
N ASN A 173 -5.57 14.80 5.83
CA ASN A 173 -5.57 15.12 7.27
C ASN A 173 -5.26 13.86 8.09
N LYS A 174 -5.63 12.70 7.56
CA LYS A 174 -5.32 11.38 8.09
C LYS A 174 -4.40 10.63 7.12
N PRO A 175 -3.56 9.70 7.60
CA PRO A 175 -2.69 8.91 6.74
C PRO A 175 -3.50 8.17 5.66
N LEU A 176 -2.96 8.14 4.42
CA LEU A 176 -3.54 7.45 3.26
C LEU A 176 -4.94 7.93 2.86
N GLU A 177 -5.24 9.20 3.13
CA GLU A 177 -6.46 9.87 2.65
C GLU A 177 -6.14 10.75 1.43
N CYS A 178 -7.11 10.95 0.54
CA CYS A 178 -7.03 11.93 -0.54
C CYS A 178 -8.31 12.78 -0.52
N LYS A 179 -8.25 13.91 0.20
CA LYS A 179 -9.30 14.92 0.21
C LYS A 179 -9.12 15.84 -0.99
N CYS A 180 -10.14 15.94 -1.82
CA CYS A 180 -10.04 16.70 -3.06
C CYS A 180 -10.01 18.20 -2.83
N LEU A 181 -9.15 18.86 -3.60
CA LEU A 181 -9.21 20.30 -3.75
C LEU A 181 -10.53 20.71 -4.42
N PRO A 182 -11.02 21.94 -4.17
CA PRO A 182 -12.24 22.44 -4.79
C PRO A 182 -12.21 22.27 -6.32
N GLY A 183 -13.29 21.70 -6.86
CA GLY A 183 -13.41 21.46 -8.30
C GLY A 183 -12.92 20.10 -8.79
N TYR A 184 -12.45 19.22 -7.90
CA TYR A 184 -12.11 17.82 -8.23
C TYR A 184 -12.92 16.83 -7.39
N THR A 185 -13.12 15.64 -7.94
CA THR A 185 -13.83 14.51 -7.33
C THR A 185 -13.19 13.18 -7.74
N GLY A 186 -13.75 12.09 -7.23
CA GLY A 186 -13.18 10.75 -7.34
C GLY A 186 -12.23 10.42 -6.18
N ILE A 187 -11.95 9.13 -5.99
CA ILE A 187 -11.15 8.62 -4.87
C ILE A 187 -9.69 9.10 -4.89
N LEU A 188 -9.16 9.49 -6.05
CA LEU A 188 -7.82 10.05 -6.22
C LEU A 188 -7.85 11.52 -6.67
N CYS A 189 -9.01 12.17 -6.60
CA CYS A 189 -9.21 13.56 -7.03
C CYS A 189 -8.74 13.83 -8.47
N GLN A 190 -8.97 12.83 -9.32
CA GLN A 190 -8.56 12.82 -10.72
C GLN A 190 -9.65 13.30 -11.66
N ILE A 191 -10.91 13.37 -11.20
CA ILE A 191 -12.06 13.74 -12.03
C ILE A 191 -12.37 15.22 -11.80
N PRO A 192 -12.25 16.10 -12.80
CA PRO A 192 -12.66 17.49 -12.65
C PRO A 192 -14.20 17.60 -12.58
N ILE A 193 -14.69 18.49 -11.75
CA ILE A 193 -16.11 18.84 -11.65
C ILE A 193 -16.42 19.89 -12.70
N CYS A 194 -17.33 19.58 -13.61
CA CYS A 194 -17.70 20.48 -14.71
C CYS A 194 -18.51 21.68 -14.20
N SER A 195 -18.73 22.69 -15.04
CA SER A 195 -19.66 23.78 -14.72
C SER A 195 -21.01 23.21 -14.27
N GLN A 196 -21.65 23.80 -13.27
CA GLN A 196 -22.95 23.36 -12.75
C GLN A 196 -24.03 23.28 -13.84
N SER A 197 -23.93 24.17 -14.84
CA SER A 197 -24.84 24.25 -15.97
C SER A 197 -24.49 23.29 -17.12
N CYS A 198 -23.38 22.55 -17.04
CA CYS A 198 -22.95 21.63 -18.09
C CYS A 198 -23.87 20.40 -18.15
N HIS A 199 -24.37 20.07 -19.34
CA HIS A 199 -25.26 18.93 -19.49
C HIS A 199 -24.55 17.61 -19.17
N LYS A 200 -25.06 16.84 -18.20
CA LYS A 200 -24.40 15.64 -17.63
C LYS A 200 -24.06 14.56 -18.66
N GLU A 201 -24.93 14.35 -19.64
CA GLU A 201 -24.73 13.30 -20.66
C GLU A 201 -24.06 13.78 -21.96
N ARG A 202 -24.10 15.10 -22.23
CA ARG A 202 -23.75 15.70 -23.54
C ARG A 202 -22.51 16.58 -23.45
N GLY A 203 -22.11 16.96 -22.24
CA GLY A 203 -20.89 17.67 -21.94
C GLY A 203 -19.91 16.82 -21.15
N TYR A 204 -18.65 17.25 -21.13
CA TYR A 204 -17.58 16.76 -20.27
C TYR A 204 -16.62 17.92 -19.97
N CYS A 205 -15.67 17.72 -19.07
CA CYS A 205 -14.69 18.74 -18.71
C CYS A 205 -13.31 18.13 -18.53
N LEU A 206 -12.28 18.87 -18.96
CA LEU A 206 -10.87 18.53 -18.73
C LEU A 206 -10.26 19.37 -17.60
N LYS A 207 -10.92 20.48 -17.27
CA LYS A 207 -10.55 21.38 -16.18
C LYS A 207 -11.81 21.72 -15.39
N PRO A 208 -11.70 21.93 -14.06
CA PRO A 208 -12.83 22.31 -13.25
C PRO A 208 -13.57 23.54 -13.81
N GLY A 209 -14.90 23.51 -13.78
CA GLY A 209 -15.75 24.62 -14.21
C GLY A 209 -15.84 24.89 -15.71
N LYS A 210 -15.11 24.16 -16.57
CA LYS A 210 -15.16 24.34 -18.04
C LYS A 210 -15.97 23.23 -18.71
N CYS A 211 -17.09 23.57 -19.36
CA CYS A 211 -17.88 22.62 -20.13
C CYS A 211 -17.35 22.48 -21.56
N ARG A 212 -17.24 21.24 -22.05
CA ARG A 212 -16.92 20.91 -23.45
C ARG A 212 -17.95 19.94 -23.97
N CYS A 213 -18.47 20.20 -25.16
CA CYS A 213 -19.53 19.38 -25.74
C CYS A 213 -18.99 18.14 -26.42
N LYS A 214 -19.74 17.03 -26.29
CA LYS A 214 -19.58 15.85 -27.13
C LYS A 214 -19.94 16.20 -28.57
N VAL A 215 -19.42 15.41 -29.51
CA VAL A 215 -19.67 15.59 -30.94
C VAL A 215 -21.18 15.62 -31.21
N GLY A 216 -21.61 16.58 -32.02
CA GLY A 216 -23.03 16.77 -32.35
C GLY A 216 -23.80 17.69 -31.40
N TRP A 217 -23.18 18.18 -30.32
CA TRP A 217 -23.76 19.15 -29.38
C TRP A 217 -22.96 20.44 -29.32
N TRP A 218 -23.61 21.55 -29.00
CA TRP A 218 -23.00 22.87 -28.88
C TRP A 218 -23.74 23.80 -27.91
N GLY A 219 -23.20 25.01 -27.76
CA GLY A 219 -23.60 26.01 -26.77
C GLY A 219 -22.82 25.87 -25.46
N ASN A 220 -22.93 26.87 -24.58
CA ASN A 220 -22.14 26.95 -23.33
C ASN A 220 -22.37 25.75 -22.38
N ASN A 221 -23.57 25.15 -22.45
CA ASN A 221 -24.00 24.04 -21.60
C ASN A 221 -24.18 22.72 -22.36
N CYS A 222 -23.94 22.68 -23.67
CA CYS A 222 -24.14 21.50 -24.53
C CYS A 222 -25.60 21.01 -24.60
N GLU A 223 -26.55 21.94 -24.53
CA GLU A 223 -27.98 21.66 -24.62
C GLU A 223 -28.48 21.59 -26.08
N LYS A 224 -27.83 22.32 -27.00
CA LYS A 224 -28.25 22.42 -28.40
C LYS A 224 -27.57 21.35 -29.25
N CYS A 225 -28.32 20.70 -30.12
CA CYS A 225 -27.76 19.79 -31.13
C CYS A 225 -27.32 20.57 -32.36
N TYR A 226 -26.34 20.03 -33.08
CA TYR A 226 -26.08 20.43 -34.45
C TYR A 226 -27.11 19.77 -35.36
N PRO A 227 -27.85 20.53 -36.20
CA PRO A 227 -28.70 19.94 -37.21
C PRO A 227 -27.84 19.32 -38.32
N TYR A 228 -28.47 18.52 -39.19
CA TYR A 228 -27.79 18.00 -40.38
C TYR A 228 -27.23 19.17 -41.23
N PRO A 229 -25.99 19.07 -41.75
CA PRO A 229 -25.43 20.14 -42.58
C PRO A 229 -26.32 20.45 -43.79
N GLY A 230 -26.70 21.72 -43.97
CA GLY A 230 -27.61 22.15 -45.03
C GLY A 230 -29.09 22.12 -44.66
N CYS A 231 -29.44 21.81 -43.41
CA CYS A 231 -30.80 21.97 -42.90
C CYS A 231 -31.18 23.46 -42.84
N GLU A 232 -32.16 23.89 -43.64
CA GLU A 232 -32.55 25.30 -43.73
C GLU A 232 -33.73 25.63 -42.80
N HIS A 233 -34.86 24.96 -43.01
CA HIS A 233 -36.10 25.21 -42.26
C HIS A 233 -36.49 24.02 -41.39
N GLY A 234 -35.57 23.58 -40.55
CA GLY A 234 -35.78 22.46 -39.65
C GLY A 234 -35.03 22.58 -38.33
N PHE A 235 -35.41 21.75 -37.37
CA PHE A 235 -34.79 21.66 -36.05
C PHE A 235 -34.31 20.23 -35.76
N CYS A 236 -33.38 20.09 -34.82
CA CYS A 236 -32.89 18.80 -34.38
C CYS A 236 -33.38 18.50 -32.94
N ARG A 237 -33.60 17.22 -32.61
CA ARG A 237 -33.76 16.75 -31.23
C ARG A 237 -32.55 15.93 -30.80
N ARG A 238 -32.01 15.17 -31.73
CA ARG A 238 -30.71 14.51 -31.64
C ARG A 238 -29.75 15.12 -32.66
N PRO A 239 -28.43 14.98 -32.46
CA PRO A 239 -27.47 15.48 -33.43
C PRO A 239 -27.71 14.92 -34.83
N TRP A 240 -27.52 15.79 -35.82
CA TRP A 240 -27.59 15.47 -37.25
C TRP A 240 -28.98 15.10 -37.77
N GLU A 241 -30.03 15.41 -37.02
CA GLU A 241 -31.40 15.40 -37.54
C GLU A 241 -31.73 16.71 -38.25
N CYS A 242 -32.70 16.66 -39.16
CA CYS A 242 -33.35 17.83 -39.75
C CYS A 242 -34.87 17.57 -39.78
N ASN A 243 -35.55 17.93 -38.70
CA ASN A 243 -37.00 17.80 -38.59
C ASN A 243 -37.65 19.08 -39.13
N CYS A 244 -38.34 18.99 -40.27
CA CYS A 244 -38.85 20.16 -40.96
C CYS A 244 -39.93 20.89 -40.17
N GLU A 245 -39.88 22.22 -40.23
CA GLU A 245 -40.95 23.07 -39.76
C GLU A 245 -42.19 22.92 -40.66
N LYS A 246 -43.35 23.32 -40.13
CA LYS A 246 -44.61 23.19 -40.85
C LYS A 246 -44.56 23.96 -42.18
N GLY A 247 -44.86 23.28 -43.28
CA GLY A 247 -44.85 23.87 -44.63
C GLY A 247 -43.54 23.67 -45.39
N TRP A 248 -42.56 22.99 -44.79
CA TRP A 248 -41.30 22.61 -45.43
C TRP A 248 -41.15 21.09 -45.49
N GLY A 249 -40.46 20.62 -46.52
CA GLY A 249 -40.22 19.20 -46.79
C GLY A 249 -38.88 18.97 -47.48
N GLY A 250 -38.65 17.71 -47.82
CA GLY A 250 -37.36 17.23 -48.30
C GLY A 250 -36.40 16.89 -47.14
N MET A 251 -35.36 16.14 -47.45
CA MET A 251 -34.35 15.67 -46.48
C MET A 251 -33.57 16.79 -45.78
N LEU A 252 -33.51 17.99 -46.38
CA LEU A 252 -32.83 19.17 -45.84
C LEU A 252 -33.81 20.31 -45.47
N CYS A 253 -35.11 20.06 -45.54
CA CYS A 253 -36.15 21.07 -45.29
C CYS A 253 -35.98 22.33 -46.14
N ASN A 254 -35.51 22.17 -47.37
CA ASN A 254 -35.27 23.22 -48.36
C ASN A 254 -36.37 23.26 -49.44
N GLU A 255 -37.35 22.34 -49.41
CA GLU A 255 -38.49 22.35 -50.33
C GLU A 255 -39.73 22.94 -49.65
N LYS A 256 -40.32 23.98 -50.24
CA LYS A 256 -41.56 24.58 -49.74
C LYS A 256 -42.77 23.75 -50.19
N LEU A 257 -43.57 23.28 -49.25
CA LEU A 257 -44.75 22.43 -49.48
C LEU A 257 -46.02 23.25 -49.78
N ASN A 258 -46.02 24.03 -50.86
CA ASN A 258 -47.11 24.93 -51.24
C ASN A 258 -47.99 24.43 -52.40
N TYR A 259 -47.87 23.17 -52.81
CA TYR A 259 -48.57 22.67 -54.00
C TYR A 259 -50.09 22.80 -53.90
N CYS A 260 -50.70 22.46 -52.75
CA CYS A 260 -52.13 22.64 -52.52
C CYS A 260 -52.56 24.12 -52.41
N GLU A 261 -51.68 25.00 -51.92
CA GLU A 261 -51.97 26.45 -51.86
C GLU A 261 -52.01 27.05 -53.27
N ASN A 262 -51.16 26.56 -54.16
CA ASN A 262 -51.14 26.98 -55.56
C ASN A 262 -52.24 26.29 -56.40
N ASN A 263 -52.82 25.18 -55.93
CA ASN A 263 -53.83 24.39 -56.64
C ASN A 263 -55.03 24.04 -55.73
N PRO A 264 -55.87 25.02 -55.36
CA PRO A 264 -56.93 24.83 -54.37
C PRO A 264 -58.03 23.85 -54.81
N ASP A 265 -58.33 23.77 -56.11
CA ASP A 265 -59.43 22.96 -56.65
C ASP A 265 -59.02 21.52 -57.05
N ILE A 266 -57.79 21.10 -56.74
CA ILE A 266 -57.28 19.80 -57.18
C ILE A 266 -57.98 18.62 -56.52
N CYS A 267 -58.38 18.78 -55.26
CA CYS A 267 -59.09 17.78 -54.48
C CYS A 267 -60.59 18.08 -54.50
N GLN A 268 -61.36 17.26 -55.20
CA GLN A 268 -62.80 17.47 -55.42
C GLN A 268 -63.64 17.04 -54.21
N ASN A 269 -64.95 17.33 -54.24
CA ASN A 269 -65.92 16.93 -53.20
C ASN A 269 -65.58 17.41 -51.77
N GLY A 270 -64.91 18.57 -51.64
CA GLY A 270 -64.53 19.16 -50.36
C GLY A 270 -63.49 18.36 -49.56
N SER A 271 -62.74 17.49 -50.23
CA SER A 271 -61.67 16.68 -49.62
C SER A 271 -60.47 17.53 -49.20
N LYS A 272 -59.67 17.06 -48.23
CA LYS A 272 -58.53 17.82 -47.68
C LYS A 272 -57.28 17.54 -48.52
N CYS A 273 -56.68 18.60 -49.08
CA CYS A 273 -55.41 18.51 -49.79
C CYS A 273 -54.22 18.57 -48.81
N ILE A 274 -53.21 17.73 -49.02
CA ILE A 274 -51.93 17.77 -48.29
C ILE A 274 -50.80 17.88 -49.31
N SER A 275 -50.02 18.96 -49.25
CA SER A 275 -48.80 19.13 -50.05
C SER A 275 -47.73 18.14 -49.57
N LEU A 276 -47.07 17.49 -50.52
CA LEU A 276 -45.96 16.55 -50.30
C LEU A 276 -44.72 17.04 -51.06
N THR A 277 -43.58 16.38 -50.82
CA THR A 277 -42.34 16.64 -51.56
C THR A 277 -42.49 16.24 -53.03
N ARG A 278 -41.55 16.68 -53.87
CA ARG A 278 -41.56 16.30 -55.29
C ARG A 278 -41.39 14.79 -55.49
N GLU A 279 -40.60 14.15 -54.65
CA GLU A 279 -40.33 12.71 -54.69
C GLU A 279 -41.57 11.89 -54.31
N ASP A 280 -42.39 12.41 -53.39
CA ASP A 280 -43.63 11.76 -52.92
C ASP A 280 -44.87 12.11 -53.77
N GLY A 281 -44.70 12.78 -54.92
CA GLY A 281 -45.78 13.08 -55.86
C GLY A 281 -46.49 14.43 -55.68
N ASN A 282 -45.84 15.41 -55.03
CA ASN A 282 -46.28 16.81 -54.81
C ASN A 282 -47.53 17.03 -53.94
N TYR A 283 -48.52 16.14 -53.97
CA TYR A 283 -49.73 16.25 -53.17
C TYR A 283 -50.45 14.91 -52.98
N ARG A 284 -51.33 14.86 -51.99
CA ARG A 284 -52.34 13.80 -51.84
C ARG A 284 -53.67 14.37 -51.35
N CYS A 285 -54.77 13.85 -51.88
CA CYS A 285 -56.11 14.19 -51.39
C CYS A 285 -56.58 13.17 -50.33
N LEU A 286 -57.06 13.66 -49.19
CA LEU A 286 -57.76 12.87 -48.19
C LEU A 286 -59.26 12.92 -48.47
N CYS A 287 -59.74 11.89 -49.17
CA CYS A 287 -61.13 11.77 -49.58
C CYS A 287 -62.08 11.66 -48.38
N ARG A 288 -63.25 12.31 -48.49
CA ARG A 288 -64.33 12.17 -47.52
C ARG A 288 -65.00 10.80 -47.67
N GLU A 289 -65.68 10.36 -46.62
CA GLU A 289 -66.39 9.08 -46.61
C GLU A 289 -67.33 8.95 -47.82
N GLY A 290 -67.20 7.85 -48.57
CA GLY A 290 -67.98 7.61 -49.80
C GLY A 290 -67.40 8.21 -51.10
N THR A 291 -66.25 8.88 -51.05
CA THR A 291 -65.52 9.38 -52.23
C THR A 291 -64.18 8.66 -52.42
N PHE A 292 -63.75 8.48 -53.67
CA PHE A 292 -62.51 7.77 -54.01
C PHE A 292 -61.93 8.26 -55.35
N GLY A 293 -60.67 7.92 -55.63
CA GLY A 293 -59.90 8.46 -56.76
C GLY A 293 -58.66 9.22 -56.28
N VAL A 294 -57.74 9.55 -57.18
CA VAL A 294 -56.50 10.28 -56.85
C VAL A 294 -56.82 11.70 -56.39
N ASN A 295 -57.86 12.29 -56.98
CA ASN A 295 -58.34 13.63 -56.71
C ASN A 295 -59.72 13.63 -56.01
N CYS A 296 -60.14 12.47 -55.50
CA CYS A 296 -61.46 12.24 -54.89
C CYS A 296 -62.64 12.59 -55.81
N GLU A 297 -62.46 12.39 -57.12
CA GLU A 297 -63.40 12.77 -58.17
C GLU A 297 -64.62 11.85 -58.27
N LYS A 298 -64.54 10.63 -57.72
CA LYS A 298 -65.62 9.63 -57.81
C LYS A 298 -66.42 9.59 -56.51
N SER A 299 -67.76 9.57 -56.61
CA SER A 299 -68.67 9.44 -55.47
C SER A 299 -69.54 8.18 -55.59
N LYS A 300 -69.82 7.50 -54.47
CA LYS A 300 -70.72 6.33 -54.42
C LYS A 300 -72.21 6.69 -54.57
N PHE A 301 -72.55 7.97 -54.78
CA PHE A 301 -73.94 8.45 -54.87
C PHE A 301 -74.51 8.50 -56.30
N ASN A 302 -73.73 8.15 -57.33
CA ASN A 302 -74.25 7.92 -58.69
C ASN A 302 -74.40 6.42 -58.99
N MET A 303 -75.15 5.71 -58.14
CA MET A 303 -75.87 4.51 -58.55
C MET A 303 -77.31 4.63 -58.02
N THR A 304 -78.21 4.75 -58.98
CA THR A 304 -79.66 4.75 -58.88
C THR A 304 -80.17 3.65 -57.94
N ALA A 305 -81.26 3.95 -57.24
CA ALA A 305 -82.01 3.06 -56.38
C ALA A 305 -82.21 1.67 -56.99
N GLY A 306 -81.38 0.72 -56.58
CA GLY A 306 -81.60 -0.71 -56.77
C GLY A 306 -81.49 -1.35 -55.40
N LYS A 307 -82.63 -1.71 -54.82
CA LYS A 307 -82.76 -2.43 -53.54
C LYS A 307 -82.24 -3.86 -53.74
N PRO A 308 -81.26 -4.35 -52.95
CA PRO A 308 -81.14 -5.77 -52.68
C PRO A 308 -81.38 -6.00 -51.19
N THR A 309 -82.46 -6.69 -50.92
CA THR A 309 -82.72 -7.39 -49.67
C THR A 309 -81.56 -8.34 -49.35
N PHE A 310 -80.86 -8.11 -48.24
CA PHE A 310 -80.02 -9.13 -47.60
C PHE A 310 -80.56 -9.39 -46.19
N LYS A 311 -80.99 -10.64 -45.97
CA LYS A 311 -81.44 -11.17 -44.68
C LYS A 311 -80.24 -11.20 -43.70
N PRO A 312 -80.42 -10.86 -42.42
CA PRO A 312 -79.36 -11.01 -41.43
C PRO A 312 -79.22 -12.49 -41.05
N THR A 313 -78.05 -13.08 -41.31
CA THR A 313 -77.63 -14.31 -40.63
C THR A 313 -76.69 -13.91 -39.50
N VAL A 314 -77.20 -14.01 -38.27
CA VAL A 314 -76.44 -13.81 -37.04
C VAL A 314 -75.36 -14.88 -36.94
N LYS A 315 -74.09 -14.47 -36.98
CA LYS A 315 -73.01 -15.22 -36.33
C LYS A 315 -72.54 -14.40 -35.14
N THR A 316 -72.94 -14.86 -33.97
CA THR A 316 -72.48 -14.36 -32.68
C THR A 316 -70.98 -14.63 -32.55
N THR A 317 -70.18 -13.57 -32.49
CA THR A 317 -68.84 -13.64 -31.88
C THR A 317 -68.70 -12.41 -31.02
N THR A 318 -68.90 -12.63 -29.73
CA THR A 318 -68.78 -11.63 -28.68
C THR A 318 -67.29 -11.32 -28.50
N VAL A 319 -66.85 -10.11 -28.81
CA VAL A 319 -65.64 -9.54 -28.24
C VAL A 319 -65.97 -8.12 -27.82
N VAL A 320 -66.25 -7.94 -26.53
CA VAL A 320 -66.28 -6.62 -25.90
C VAL A 320 -64.92 -6.41 -25.24
N THR A 321 -64.21 -5.44 -25.82
CA THR A 321 -63.15 -4.57 -25.32
C THR A 321 -62.95 -4.47 -23.81
N THR A 322 -61.68 -4.50 -23.36
CA THR A 322 -61.09 -3.44 -22.51
C THR A 322 -59.55 -3.44 -22.53
N ILE A 323 -58.99 -2.37 -23.11
CA ILE A 323 -57.84 -1.53 -22.72
C ILE A 323 -56.70 -2.18 -21.91
N GLU A 324 -55.51 -2.29 -22.52
CA GLU A 324 -54.23 -2.45 -21.80
C GLU A 324 -53.43 -1.13 -21.84
N TYR A 325 -53.24 -0.54 -20.66
CA TYR A 325 -52.16 0.41 -20.37
C TYR A 325 -50.92 -0.38 -19.95
N VAL A 326 -49.83 -0.30 -20.71
CA VAL A 326 -48.54 -0.86 -20.30
C VAL A 326 -47.80 0.19 -19.48
N ASN A 327 -47.78 0.03 -18.16
CA ASN A 327 -46.88 0.75 -17.26
C ASN A 327 -45.58 -0.04 -17.11
N PHE A 328 -44.45 0.60 -17.42
CA PHE A 328 -43.12 0.17 -17.02
C PHE A 328 -42.75 0.88 -15.71
N THR A 329 -42.61 0.12 -14.63
CA THR A 329 -41.81 0.53 -13.47
C THR A 329 -40.92 -0.62 -13.03
N ASN A 330 -39.63 -0.31 -12.97
CA ASN A 330 -38.59 -1.13 -12.35
C ASN A 330 -38.87 -1.31 -10.85
N GLU A 331 -38.52 -2.46 -10.28
CA GLU A 331 -37.57 -2.49 -9.18
C GLU A 331 -36.94 -3.88 -8.95
N ILE A 332 -35.74 -3.80 -8.38
CA ILE A 332 -34.75 -4.83 -8.08
C ILE A 332 -35.20 -5.61 -6.84
N ILE A 333 -34.76 -6.87 -6.63
CA ILE A 333 -34.25 -7.41 -5.33
C ILE A 333 -33.96 -8.94 -5.43
N THR A 334 -32.66 -9.23 -5.30
CA THR A 334 -31.95 -10.34 -4.62
C THR A 334 -32.37 -11.82 -4.74
N SER A 335 -31.41 -12.59 -5.27
CA SER A 335 -30.84 -13.87 -4.79
C SER A 335 -31.43 -14.54 -3.53
N THR A 336 -31.83 -15.82 -3.64
CA THR A 336 -31.08 -17.04 -3.23
C THR A 336 -31.86 -18.32 -3.63
N PRO A 337 -31.21 -19.50 -3.72
CA PRO A 337 -31.73 -20.66 -4.43
C PRO A 337 -32.33 -21.74 -3.51
N SER A 338 -33.33 -22.47 -3.99
CA SER A 338 -33.75 -23.76 -3.45
C SER A 338 -33.39 -24.87 -4.43
N VAL A 339 -32.49 -25.72 -3.98
CA VAL A 339 -32.04 -26.99 -4.55
C VAL A 339 -33.21 -27.96 -4.61
N ASP A 340 -33.43 -28.58 -5.77
CA ASP A 340 -34.01 -29.92 -5.81
C ASP A 340 -33.09 -30.82 -6.64
N ASN A 341 -32.54 -31.80 -5.93
CA ASN A 341 -31.74 -32.89 -6.44
C ASN A 341 -32.65 -33.90 -7.15
N GLN A 342 -32.25 -34.33 -8.35
CA GLN A 342 -32.46 -35.72 -8.77
C GLN A 342 -31.17 -36.26 -9.39
N GLU A 343 -30.47 -37.02 -8.56
CA GLU A 343 -29.47 -38.04 -8.88
C GLU A 343 -30.09 -39.15 -9.74
N ASN A 344 -29.38 -39.58 -10.80
CA ASN A 344 -28.80 -40.92 -11.02
C ASN A 344 -29.38 -41.51 -12.32
N GLU A 345 -28.68 -42.26 -13.17
CA GLU A 345 -27.40 -42.96 -13.06
C GLU A 345 -26.92 -43.37 -14.47
N THR A 346 -25.60 -43.36 -14.67
CA THR A 346 -24.74 -44.26 -15.48
C THR A 346 -25.20 -44.86 -16.82
N GLU A 347 -24.38 -44.67 -17.86
CA GLU A 347 -23.68 -45.81 -18.52
C GLU A 347 -22.45 -45.38 -19.34
N ASN A 348 -21.41 -46.22 -19.27
CA ASN A 348 -20.09 -46.14 -19.91
C ASN A 348 -20.13 -46.28 -21.44
N LYS A 349 -19.20 -45.61 -22.16
CA LYS A 349 -18.30 -46.27 -23.14
C LYS A 349 -17.21 -45.34 -23.72
N THR A 350 -15.98 -45.70 -23.38
CA THR A 350 -14.71 -45.77 -24.13
C THR A 350 -14.50 -45.11 -25.50
N GLU A 351 -13.25 -44.63 -25.66
CA GLU A 351 -12.41 -44.56 -26.88
C GLU A 351 -12.60 -43.41 -27.89
N LYS A 352 -11.62 -42.50 -28.00
CA LYS A 352 -10.47 -42.59 -28.95
C LYS A 352 -9.78 -41.23 -29.15
N THR A 353 -8.47 -41.21 -28.94
CA THR A 353 -7.52 -40.29 -29.59
C THR A 353 -7.50 -40.56 -31.11
N PRO A 354 -7.11 -39.58 -31.95
CA PRO A 354 -5.70 -39.57 -32.35
C PRO A 354 -5.11 -38.16 -32.56
N SER A 355 -3.79 -38.19 -32.65
CA SER A 355 -2.85 -37.08 -32.87
C SER A 355 -2.69 -36.70 -34.35
N LYS A 356 -2.01 -35.54 -34.54
CA LYS A 356 -1.25 -35.06 -35.72
C LYS A 356 -2.07 -34.50 -36.89
N LEU A 357 -1.87 -33.22 -37.23
CA LEU A 357 -0.66 -32.70 -37.89
C LEU A 357 -0.33 -31.29 -37.38
#